data_AF-A0A6B8W5U1-F1
#
_entry.id   AF-A0A6B8W5U1-F1
#
_cell.length_a   1.000
_cell.length_b   1.000
_cell.length_c   1.000
_cell.angle_alpha   90.00
_cell.angle_beta   90.00
_cell.angle_gamma   90.00
#
_symmetry.space_group_name_H-M   'P 1'
#
loop_
_entity.id
_entity.type
_entity.pdbx_description
1 polymer ?
#
loop_
_entity_poly.entity_id
_entity_poly.type
_entity_poly.pdbx_seq_one_letter_code
_entity_poly.pdbx_strand_id
1 'polypeptide(L)'
;MTTRSPITVRRRAAALARSRAVAVCIIFVVLLLPILYGLLTERSRQSSGTWQNAYAIAALAPALGITAAVLSLAVVLYRRSRPILEIGEVVKIPHSGVSFPLEELDTVQLWSRGATYITLLPDHVPERVPHFLKQVASYSVRLPDDVTPRPFELTELIKARRGEVQIDKLGVL
;
A
#
# COMPACT_ATOMS: atom_id res chain seq x y z
N MET A 1 -3.72 -12.40 -30.62
CA MET A 1 -3.18 -11.36 -29.72
C MET A 1 -4.33 -10.73 -28.94
N THR A 2 -4.69 -11.34 -27.81
CA THR A 2 -5.71 -10.80 -26.91
C THR A 2 -4.95 -10.05 -25.82
N THR A 3 -5.03 -8.72 -25.83
CA THR A 3 -4.45 -7.85 -24.80
C THR A 3 -5.17 -8.11 -23.47
N ARG A 4 -4.79 -9.18 -22.76
CA ARG A 4 -5.33 -9.51 -21.44
C ARG A 4 -4.74 -8.52 -20.45
N SER A 5 -5.60 -7.65 -19.89
CA SER A 5 -5.20 -6.63 -18.92
C SER A 5 -4.35 -7.22 -17.78
N PRO A 6 -3.26 -6.55 -17.36
CA PRO A 6 -2.40 -7.06 -16.29
C PRO A 6 -3.19 -7.23 -14.99
N ILE A 7 -3.04 -8.38 -14.34
CA ILE A 7 -3.62 -8.64 -13.03
C ILE A 7 -2.78 -7.84 -12.03
N THR A 8 -3.31 -6.73 -11.55
CA THR A 8 -2.65 -5.93 -10.52
C THR A 8 -3.25 -6.22 -9.17
N VAL A 9 -2.44 -6.70 -8.25
CA VAL A 9 -2.83 -6.96 -6.88
C VAL A 9 -2.65 -5.67 -6.10
N ARG A 10 -3.78 -5.07 -5.71
CA ARG A 10 -3.82 -3.81 -4.97
C ARG A 10 -4.47 -4.04 -3.61
N ARG A 11 -4.06 -3.27 -2.61
CA ARG A 11 -4.84 -3.15 -1.36
C ARG A 11 -6.17 -2.48 -1.69
N ARG A 12 -7.27 -2.98 -1.12
CA ARG A 12 -8.57 -2.31 -1.25
C ARG A 12 -8.48 -0.87 -0.72
N ALA A 13 -9.01 0.09 -1.50
CA ALA A 13 -9.08 1.50 -1.12
C ALA A 13 -9.89 1.75 0.18
N ALA A 14 -10.79 0.82 0.55
CA ALA A 14 -11.55 0.91 1.80
C ALA A 14 -10.68 0.71 3.07
N ALA A 15 -9.63 -0.11 3.00
CA ALA A 15 -8.66 -0.27 4.09
C ALA A 15 -7.73 0.96 4.25
N LEU A 16 -7.67 1.81 3.22
CA LEU A 16 -6.95 3.09 3.24
C LEU A 16 -7.65 4.11 4.15
N ALA A 17 -8.99 4.14 4.14
CA ALA A 17 -9.78 5.07 4.97
C ALA A 17 -9.74 4.74 6.47
N ARG A 18 -9.48 3.48 6.84
CA ARG A 18 -9.48 3.01 8.24
C ARG A 18 -8.11 3.11 8.94
N SER A 19 -7.15 3.78 8.30
CA SER A 19 -5.77 3.89 8.79
C SER A 19 -5.65 4.85 9.98
N ARG A 20 -4.84 4.50 10.99
CA ARG A 20 -4.44 5.41 12.09
C ARG A 20 -3.93 6.77 11.59
N ALA A 21 -3.32 6.80 10.40
CA ALA A 21 -2.87 8.05 9.79
C ALA A 21 -4.02 8.99 9.41
N VAL A 22 -5.16 8.45 8.95
CA VAL A 22 -6.37 9.22 8.67
C VAL A 22 -6.95 9.77 9.97
N ALA A 23 -7.04 8.95 11.02
CA ALA A 23 -7.52 9.39 12.33
C ALA A 23 -6.65 10.52 12.92
N VAL A 24 -5.32 10.36 12.89
CA VAL A 24 -4.38 11.40 13.36
C VAL A 24 -4.50 12.68 12.54
N CYS A 25 -4.62 12.56 11.20
CA CYS A 25 -4.82 13.72 10.33
C CYS A 25 -6.13 14.45 10.64
N ILE A 26 -7.24 13.72 10.83
CA ILE A 26 -8.54 14.29 11.18
C ILE A 26 -8.44 15.00 12.53
N ILE A 27 -7.85 14.38 13.54
CA ILE A 27 -7.68 15.00 14.87
C ILE A 27 -6.88 16.30 14.76
N PHE A 28 -5.76 16.29 14.02
CA PHE A 28 -4.94 17.48 13.83
C PHE A 28 -5.70 18.61 13.13
N VAL A 29 -6.44 18.30 12.06
CA VAL A 29 -7.24 19.27 11.33
C VAL A 29 -8.35 19.82 12.22
N VAL A 30 -9.10 18.96 12.91
CA VAL A 30 -10.21 19.37 13.78
C VAL A 30 -9.74 20.25 14.94
N LEU A 31 -8.54 20.02 15.48
CA LEU A 31 -7.98 20.84 16.56
C LEU A 31 -7.37 22.16 16.07
N LEU A 32 -6.64 22.15 14.95
CA LEU A 32 -5.91 23.33 14.48
C LEU A 32 -6.76 24.28 13.62
N LEU A 33 -7.77 23.77 12.91
CA LEU A 33 -8.62 24.58 12.04
C LEU A 33 -9.41 25.66 12.80
N PRO A 34 -10.04 25.38 13.97
CA PRO A 34 -10.73 26.40 14.75
C PRO A 34 -9.76 27.46 15.31
N ILE A 35 -8.56 27.03 15.71
CA ILE A 35 -7.50 27.93 16.21
C ILE A 35 -7.03 28.86 15.08
N LEU A 36 -6.76 28.32 13.90
CA LEU A 36 -6.39 29.10 12.72
C LEU A 36 -7.50 30.08 12.34
N TYR A 37 -8.76 29.62 12.32
CA TYR A 37 -9.91 30.46 12.03
C TYR A 37 -10.05 31.60 13.03
N GLY A 38 -9.95 31.32 14.33
CA GLY A 38 -9.99 32.35 15.38
C GLY A 38 -8.89 33.39 15.21
N LEU A 39 -7.65 32.96 14.96
CA LEU A 39 -6.50 33.86 14.75
C LEU A 39 -6.67 34.75 13.50
N LEU A 40 -7.20 34.20 12.40
CA LEU A 40 -7.47 34.96 11.18
C LEU A 40 -8.63 35.94 11.34
N THR A 41 -9.66 35.56 12.09
CA THR A 41 -10.80 36.42 12.39
C THR A 41 -10.36 37.60 13.26
N GLU A 42 -9.59 37.35 14.32
CA GLU A 42 -9.05 38.42 15.17
C GLU A 42 -8.05 39.31 14.42
N ARG A 43 -7.22 38.74 13.54
CA ARG A 43 -6.39 39.54 12.62
C ARG A 43 -7.22 40.52 11.79
N SER A 44 -8.38 40.09 11.28
CA SER A 44 -9.24 40.94 10.44
C SER A 44 -9.96 42.05 11.21
N ARG A 45 -10.09 41.91 12.53
CA ARG A 45 -10.76 42.87 13.43
C ARG A 45 -9.81 43.94 13.98
N GLN A 46 -8.50 43.75 13.85
CA GLN A 46 -7.50 44.66 14.39
C GLN A 46 -7.20 45.82 13.45
N SER A 47 -7.26 47.05 13.95
CA SER A 47 -6.89 48.26 13.20
C SER A 47 -5.41 48.65 13.38
N SER A 48 -4.72 48.09 14.38
CA SER A 48 -3.31 48.34 14.65
C SER A 48 -2.43 47.31 13.93
N GLY A 49 -1.54 47.78 13.07
CA GLY A 49 -0.65 46.93 12.26
C GLY A 49 0.26 46.01 13.08
N THR A 50 0.64 46.41 14.31
CA THR A 50 1.48 45.60 15.20
C THR A 50 0.76 44.33 15.66
N TRP A 51 -0.48 44.46 16.15
CA TRP A 51 -1.27 43.31 16.59
C TRP A 51 -1.70 42.43 15.40
N GLN A 52 -1.98 43.04 14.26
CA GLN A 52 -2.28 42.33 13.02
C GLN A 52 -1.12 41.41 12.60
N ASN A 53 0.12 41.88 12.70
CA ASN A 53 1.31 41.08 12.41
C ASN A 53 1.56 39.99 13.45
N ALA A 54 1.33 40.25 14.74
CA ALA A 54 1.45 39.24 15.79
C ALA A 54 0.47 38.07 15.56
N TYR A 55 -0.79 38.35 15.24
CA TYR A 55 -1.78 37.32 14.88
C TYR A 55 -1.41 36.58 13.59
N ALA A 56 -0.81 37.27 12.62
CA ALA A 56 -0.31 36.64 11.40
C ALA A 56 0.80 35.61 11.68
N ILE A 57 1.77 35.97 12.53
CA ILE A 57 2.88 35.08 12.91
C ILE A 57 2.33 33.91 13.73
N ALA A 58 1.42 34.16 14.67
CA ALA A 58 0.77 33.11 15.45
C ALA A 58 -0.01 32.11 14.56
N ALA A 59 -0.67 32.59 13.49
CA ALA A 59 -1.41 31.77 12.55
C ALA A 59 -0.51 30.85 11.69
N LEU A 60 0.78 31.15 11.55
CA LEU A 60 1.71 30.28 10.81
C LEU A 60 1.88 28.92 11.49
N ALA A 61 1.89 28.87 12.83
CA ALA A 61 2.04 27.62 13.57
C ALA A 61 0.93 26.59 13.27
N PRO A 62 -0.38 26.91 13.42
CA PRO A 62 -1.44 25.99 13.05
C PRO A 62 -1.51 25.72 11.53
N ALA A 63 -1.20 26.70 10.68
CA ALA A 63 -1.16 26.50 9.23
C ALA A 63 -0.09 25.46 8.82
N LEU A 64 1.11 25.55 9.38
CA LEU A 64 2.18 24.58 9.17
C LEU A 64 1.79 23.20 9.70
N GLY A 65 1.16 23.13 10.88
CA GLY A 65 0.69 21.87 11.47
C GLY A 65 -0.34 21.15 10.59
N ILE A 66 -1.32 21.87 10.04
CA ILE A 66 -2.30 21.32 9.09
C ILE A 66 -1.60 20.84 7.81
N THR A 67 -0.70 21.65 7.25
CA THR A 67 0.02 21.33 6.02
C THR A 67 0.86 20.07 6.19
N ALA A 68 1.58 19.93 7.31
CA ALA A 68 2.36 18.75 7.64
C ALA A 68 1.49 17.49 7.81
N ALA A 69 0.32 17.62 8.46
CA ALA A 69 -0.62 16.51 8.62
C ALA A 69 -1.15 16.01 7.26
N VAL A 70 -1.54 16.94 6.38
CA VAL A 70 -2.01 16.62 5.02
C VAL A 70 -0.90 15.98 4.18
N LEU A 71 0.32 16.52 4.22
CA LEU A 71 1.47 15.94 3.53
C LEU A 71 1.79 14.52 4.03
N SER A 72 1.79 14.31 5.34
CA SER A 72 2.01 13.00 5.94
C SER A 72 0.96 11.99 5.48
N LEU A 73 -0.32 12.39 5.46
CA LEU A 73 -1.40 11.56 4.93
C LEU A 73 -1.17 11.25 3.45
N ALA A 74 -0.86 12.25 2.63
CA ALA A 74 -0.59 12.08 1.20
C ALA A 74 0.57 11.10 0.95
N VAL A 75 1.68 11.22 1.69
CA VAL A 75 2.83 10.31 1.60
C VAL A 75 2.44 8.88 2.01
N VAL A 76 1.69 8.72 3.10
CA VAL A 76 1.24 7.39 3.55
C VAL A 76 0.31 6.75 2.52
N LEU A 77 -0.62 7.52 1.97
CA LEU A 77 -1.50 7.06 0.90
C LEU A 77 -0.68 6.69 -0.34
N TYR A 78 0.23 7.55 -0.79
CA TYR A 78 1.10 7.29 -1.94
C TYR A 78 1.94 6.02 -1.77
N ARG A 79 2.60 5.85 -0.60
CA ARG A 79 3.40 4.64 -0.32
C ARG A 79 2.54 3.37 -0.28
N ARG A 80 1.29 3.46 0.20
CA ARG A 80 0.36 2.32 0.28
C ARG A 80 -0.41 2.04 -1.01
N SER A 81 -0.50 3.01 -1.92
CA SER A 81 -1.11 2.86 -3.25
C SER A 81 -0.20 2.13 -4.25
N ARG A 82 1.07 1.87 -3.88
CA ARG A 82 1.96 1.10 -4.74
C ARG A 82 1.45 -0.35 -4.88
N PRO A 83 1.41 -0.88 -6.11
CA PRO A 83 0.96 -2.24 -6.37
C PRO A 83 1.87 -3.22 -5.62
N ILE A 84 1.25 -4.21 -4.99
CA ILE A 84 1.97 -5.22 -4.19
C ILE A 84 2.57 -6.28 -5.11
N LEU A 85 1.85 -6.57 -6.19
CA LEU A 85 2.24 -7.53 -7.21
C LEU A 85 1.58 -7.15 -8.53
N GLU A 86 2.35 -7.18 -9.61
CA GLU A 86 1.82 -7.02 -10.96
C GLU A 86 2.11 -8.28 -11.75
N ILE A 87 1.07 -8.95 -12.22
CA ILE A 87 1.15 -10.15 -13.04
C ILE A 87 0.61 -9.79 -14.43
N GLY A 88 1.51 -9.42 -15.33
CA GLY A 88 1.25 -9.13 -16.74
C GLY A 88 1.74 -10.27 -17.63
N GLU A 89 2.44 -9.91 -18.70
CA GLU A 89 3.41 -10.76 -19.41
C GLU A 89 4.66 -11.03 -18.56
N VAL A 90 4.95 -10.11 -17.63
CA VAL A 90 6.05 -10.18 -16.68
C VAL A 90 5.45 -10.15 -15.27
N VAL A 91 5.92 -11.05 -14.41
CA VAL A 91 5.66 -11.03 -12.97
C VAL A 91 6.63 -10.03 -12.35
N LYS A 92 6.11 -8.96 -11.77
CA LYS A 92 6.91 -7.97 -11.04
C LYS A 92 6.58 -8.02 -9.57
N ILE A 93 7.62 -8.14 -8.75
CA ILE A 93 7.56 -8.07 -7.29
C ILE A 93 8.27 -6.77 -6.85
N PRO A 94 7.54 -5.65 -6.70
CA PRO A 94 8.17 -4.35 -6.48
C PRO A 94 8.95 -4.24 -5.17
N HIS A 95 8.64 -5.08 -4.18
CA HIS A 95 9.30 -5.04 -2.87
C HIS A 95 10.73 -5.61 -2.91
N SER A 96 10.94 -6.69 -3.67
CA SER A 96 12.25 -7.32 -3.84
C SER A 96 13.00 -6.81 -5.08
N GLY A 97 12.29 -6.14 -5.99
CA GLY A 97 12.85 -5.71 -7.28
C GLY A 97 12.97 -6.84 -8.31
N VAL A 98 12.53 -8.05 -7.94
CA VAL A 98 12.55 -9.21 -8.83
C VAL A 98 11.46 -9.05 -9.89
N SER A 99 11.86 -9.25 -11.15
CA SER A 99 10.95 -9.34 -12.28
C SER A 99 11.35 -10.50 -13.17
N PHE A 100 10.41 -11.35 -13.55
CA PHE A 100 10.65 -12.47 -14.43
C PHE A 100 9.46 -12.68 -15.39
N PRO A 101 9.68 -13.25 -16.58
CA PRO A 101 8.61 -13.58 -17.52
C PRO A 101 7.58 -14.51 -16.89
N LEU A 102 6.29 -14.31 -17.19
CA LEU A 102 5.24 -15.22 -16.70
C LEU A 102 5.44 -16.65 -17.23
N GLU A 103 6.12 -16.82 -18.37
CA GLU A 103 6.50 -18.10 -18.99
C GLU A 103 7.54 -18.89 -18.17
N GLU A 104 8.26 -18.24 -17.27
CA GLU A 104 9.19 -18.93 -16.36
C GLU A 104 8.52 -19.37 -15.05
N LEU A 105 7.35 -18.81 -14.70
CA LEU A 105 6.57 -19.19 -13.50
C LEU A 105 6.14 -20.67 -13.44
N ASP A 106 6.90 -21.51 -12.75
CA ASP A 106 6.57 -22.92 -12.59
C ASP A 106 5.62 -23.18 -11.41
N THR A 107 5.94 -22.63 -10.23
CA THR A 107 5.23 -22.96 -8.98
C THR A 107 4.73 -21.71 -8.27
N VAL A 108 3.49 -21.76 -7.78
CA VAL A 108 2.87 -20.75 -6.91
C VAL A 108 2.53 -21.39 -5.58
N GLN A 109 3.16 -20.91 -4.50
CA GLN A 109 2.91 -21.41 -3.16
C GLN A 109 2.15 -20.37 -2.34
N LEU A 110 0.96 -20.73 -1.85
CA LEU A 110 0.17 -19.93 -0.93
C LEU A 110 0.33 -20.49 0.49
N TRP A 111 0.83 -19.67 1.42
CA TRP A 111 1.10 -20.13 2.78
C TRP A 111 0.78 -19.09 3.86
N SER A 112 0.56 -19.56 5.08
CA SER A 112 0.17 -18.73 6.22
C SER A 112 1.11 -18.91 7.40
N ARG A 113 1.64 -17.80 7.94
CA ARG A 113 2.45 -17.79 9.18
C ARG A 113 2.16 -16.52 9.98
N GLY A 114 1.02 -16.49 10.64
CA GLY A 114 0.48 -15.28 11.30
C GLY A 114 0.01 -14.18 10.34
N ALA A 115 0.40 -14.26 9.07
CA ALA A 115 -0.13 -13.50 7.93
C ALA A 115 -0.09 -14.39 6.68
N THR A 116 -0.87 -14.03 5.65
CA THR A 116 -0.88 -14.75 4.37
C THR A 116 0.26 -14.28 3.46
N TYR A 117 0.93 -15.22 2.82
CA TYR A 117 2.03 -15.00 1.89
C TYR A 117 1.79 -15.78 0.61
N ILE A 118 2.18 -15.18 -0.52
CA ILE A 118 2.25 -15.86 -1.81
C ILE A 118 3.69 -15.84 -2.30
N THR A 119 4.20 -16.98 -2.71
CA THR A 119 5.55 -17.13 -3.27
C THR A 119 5.41 -17.57 -4.72
N LEU A 120 6.04 -16.82 -5.63
CA LEU A 120 5.97 -17.03 -7.07
C LEU A 120 7.35 -17.47 -7.56
N LEU A 121 7.50 -18.76 -7.84
CA LEU A 121 8.79 -19.38 -8.11
C LEU A 121 8.93 -19.66 -9.61
N PRO A 122 9.96 -19.12 -10.27
CA PRO A 122 10.29 -19.51 -11.62
C PRO A 122 10.91 -20.91 -11.65
N ASP A 123 10.89 -21.54 -12.83
CA ASP A 123 11.39 -22.88 -13.13
C ASP A 123 12.82 -23.14 -12.67
N HIS A 124 13.69 -22.15 -12.79
CA HIS A 124 15.11 -22.23 -12.44
C HIS A 124 15.39 -22.19 -10.94
N VAL A 125 14.40 -21.92 -10.11
CA VAL A 125 14.52 -21.92 -8.65
C VAL A 125 13.95 -23.24 -8.14
N PRO A 126 14.77 -24.24 -7.76
CA PRO A 126 14.29 -25.52 -7.25
C PRO A 126 13.81 -25.42 -5.79
N GLU A 127 14.15 -24.35 -5.08
CA GLU A 127 13.89 -24.25 -3.65
C GLU A 127 12.41 -23.95 -3.36
N ARG A 128 11.87 -24.59 -2.30
CA ARG A 128 10.45 -24.54 -1.93
C ARG A 128 10.25 -24.23 -0.44
N VAL A 129 9.15 -23.55 -0.11
CA VAL A 129 8.66 -23.40 1.27
C VAL A 129 8.13 -24.77 1.74
N PRO A 130 8.29 -25.17 3.02
CA PRO A 130 8.83 -24.41 4.16
C PRO A 130 10.34 -24.52 4.39
N HIS A 131 11.06 -25.35 3.63
CA HIS A 131 12.45 -25.69 3.93
C HIS A 131 13.44 -24.56 3.60
N PHE A 132 13.15 -23.75 2.58
CA PHE A 132 14.08 -22.75 2.04
C PHE A 132 13.59 -21.30 2.14
N LEU A 133 12.98 -20.92 3.27
CA LEU A 133 12.34 -19.60 3.48
C LEU A 133 13.23 -18.39 3.15
N LYS A 134 14.55 -18.45 3.42
CA LYS A 134 15.47 -17.33 3.15
C LYS A 134 15.77 -17.14 1.66
N GLN A 135 15.86 -18.24 0.91
CA GLN A 135 16.23 -18.23 -0.51
C GLN A 135 15.03 -17.80 -1.37
N VAL A 136 13.82 -18.24 -0.98
CA VAL A 136 12.57 -17.86 -1.66
C VAL A 136 11.99 -16.52 -1.15
N ALA A 137 12.64 -15.85 -0.20
CA ALA A 137 12.16 -14.59 0.39
C ALA A 137 12.00 -13.49 -0.67
N SER A 138 12.92 -13.40 -1.63
CA SER A 138 12.86 -12.43 -2.74
C SER A 138 11.69 -12.68 -3.70
N TYR A 139 11.16 -13.90 -3.71
CA TYR A 139 10.01 -14.33 -4.51
C TYR A 139 8.71 -14.36 -3.71
N SER A 140 8.79 -14.05 -2.41
CA SER A 140 7.68 -14.11 -1.47
C SER A 140 7.09 -12.74 -1.22
N VAL A 141 5.78 -12.64 -1.28
CA VAL A 141 5.03 -11.41 -1.07
C VAL A 141 4.03 -11.63 0.04
N ARG A 142 4.07 -10.77 1.06
CA ARG A 142 3.04 -10.73 2.09
C ARG A 142 1.76 -10.15 1.50
N LEU A 143 0.69 -10.92 1.54
CA LEU A 143 -0.65 -10.47 1.16
C LEU A 143 -1.36 -9.92 2.41
N PRO A 144 -1.76 -8.64 2.41
CA PRO A 144 -2.69 -8.12 3.41
C PRO A 144 -4.03 -8.86 3.41
N ASP A 145 -4.76 -8.79 4.51
CA ASP A 145 -6.08 -9.43 4.62
C ASP A 145 -7.12 -8.79 3.67
N ASP A 146 -6.96 -7.50 3.36
CA ASP A 146 -7.87 -6.71 2.50
C ASP A 146 -7.36 -6.54 1.05
N VAL A 147 -6.85 -7.61 0.43
CA VAL A 147 -6.35 -7.57 -0.96
C VAL A 147 -7.44 -7.84 -1.98
N THR A 148 -7.35 -7.21 -3.15
CA THR A 148 -8.15 -7.58 -4.32
C THR A 148 -7.23 -7.81 -5.52
N PRO A 149 -7.34 -8.96 -6.21
CA PRO A 149 -8.20 -10.12 -5.93
C PRO A 149 -7.81 -10.88 -4.64
N ARG A 150 -8.72 -11.66 -4.05
CA ARG A 150 -8.40 -12.46 -2.84
C ARG A 150 -7.25 -13.44 -3.11
N PRO A 151 -6.49 -13.90 -2.11
CA PRO A 151 -5.36 -14.82 -2.33
C PRO A 151 -5.71 -16.07 -3.13
N PHE A 152 -6.88 -16.66 -2.89
CA PHE A 152 -7.40 -17.79 -3.67
C PHE A 152 -7.82 -17.42 -5.08
N GLU A 153 -8.51 -16.28 -5.25
CA GLU A 153 -8.89 -15.78 -6.58
C GLU A 153 -7.64 -15.45 -7.41
N LEU A 154 -6.57 -14.98 -6.76
CA LEU A 154 -5.29 -14.72 -7.39
C LEU A 154 -4.66 -16.00 -7.93
N THR A 155 -4.64 -17.10 -7.16
CA THR A 155 -4.10 -18.38 -7.66
C THR A 155 -4.94 -18.93 -8.82
N GLU A 156 -6.26 -18.80 -8.75
CA GLU A 156 -7.17 -19.19 -9.87
C GLU A 156 -6.93 -18.31 -11.11
N LEU A 157 -6.75 -17.00 -10.96
CA LEU A 157 -6.47 -16.10 -12.08
C LEU A 157 -5.10 -16.38 -12.71
N ILE A 158 -4.09 -16.74 -11.90
CA ILE A 158 -2.78 -17.17 -12.40
C ILE A 158 -2.94 -18.47 -13.19
N LYS A 159 -3.66 -19.46 -12.65
CA LYS A 159 -3.93 -20.74 -13.33
C LYS A 159 -4.70 -20.54 -14.64
N ALA A 160 -5.69 -19.66 -14.64
CA ALA A 160 -6.48 -19.34 -15.83
C ALA A 160 -5.66 -18.62 -16.91
N ARG A 161 -4.60 -17.89 -16.51
CA ARG A 161 -3.66 -17.27 -17.45
C ARG A 161 -2.60 -18.25 -17.93
N ARG A 162 -2.07 -19.09 -17.04
CA ARG A 162 -1.07 -20.11 -17.32
C ARG A 162 -1.49 -21.43 -16.66
N GLY A 163 -2.05 -22.32 -17.47
CA GLY A 163 -2.63 -23.58 -16.99
C GLY A 163 -1.63 -24.60 -16.43
N GLU A 164 -0.35 -24.44 -16.77
CA GLU A 164 0.73 -25.37 -16.39
C GLU A 164 1.35 -25.06 -15.01
N VAL A 165 0.92 -23.99 -14.34
CA VAL A 165 1.49 -23.59 -13.05
C VAL A 165 1.05 -24.54 -11.94
N GLN A 166 2.02 -25.07 -11.19
CA GLN A 166 1.74 -25.85 -9.98
C GLN A 166 1.29 -24.95 -8.84
N ILE A 167 0.22 -25.31 -8.14
CA ILE A 167 -0.33 -24.53 -7.02
C ILE A 167 -0.23 -25.34 -5.74
N ASP A 168 0.69 -24.94 -4.87
CA ASP A 168 0.83 -25.52 -3.54
C ASP A 168 0.12 -24.64 -2.52
N LYS A 169 -0.74 -25.24 -1.70
CA LYS A 169 -1.38 -24.58 -0.56
C LYS A 169 -0.78 -25.14 0.72
N LEU A 170 0.09 -24.37 1.35
CA LEU A 170 0.84 -24.76 2.54
C LEU A 170 0.30 -23.99 3.77
N GLY A 171 -0.74 -24.54 4.40
CA GLY A 171 -1.32 -23.99 5.62
C GLY A 171 -2.84 -24.17 5.71
N VAL A 172 -3.40 -23.89 6.88
CA VAL A 172 -4.84 -23.78 7.09
C VAL A 172 -5.22 -22.34 6.75
N LEU A 173 -5.90 -22.17 5.61
CA LEU A 173 -6.39 -20.89 5.13
C LEU A 173 -7.69 -20.50 5.83
#